data_AF-A0A518CUJ4-F1
#
_entry.id   AF-A0A518CUJ4-F1
#
_cell.length_a   1.000
_cell.length_b   1.000
_cell.length_c   1.000
_cell.angle_alpha   90.00
_cell.angle_beta   90.00
_cell.angle_gamma   90.00
#
_symmetry.space_group_name_H-M   'P 1'
#
loop_
_entity.id
_entity.type
_entity.pdbx_description
1 polymer ?
#
loop_
_entity_poly.entity_id
_entity_poly.type
_entity_poly.pdbx_seq_one_letter_code
_entity_poly.pdbx_strand_id
1 'polypeptide(L)'
;MRWCFLTSLMLIGGYLLLGGCATTPIAMQQTRTLGPVFVSTQNEEFVWERAVDVLHDYPFTIKRENKLAGVIETEYKVGSGVLEPWHKETIGMDARLESTLQSIRRRVLINVRRDDAGYFVDVEAYKEIEDLEGLAANSAGGATFLETSPLERDYNLVVGQSTPSGWISKGRDFALEQDLLQRLQLAYR
;
A
#
# COMPACT_ATOMS: atom_id res chain seq x y z
N MET A 1 -12.22 60.83 -8.98
CA MET A 1 -11.02 59.97 -9.20
C MET A 1 -10.81 58.94 -8.08
N ARG A 2 -11.86 58.26 -7.56
CA ARG A 2 -11.71 57.21 -6.51
C ARG A 2 -12.36 55.87 -6.90
N TRP A 3 -12.98 55.79 -8.08
CA TRP A 3 -13.74 54.62 -8.51
C TRP A 3 -13.03 53.71 -9.54
N CYS A 4 -11.95 54.17 -10.19
CA CYS A 4 -11.15 53.32 -11.09
C CYS A 4 -10.17 52.40 -10.37
N PHE A 5 -9.83 52.67 -9.11
CA PHE A 5 -8.89 51.82 -8.35
C PHE A 5 -9.56 50.59 -7.74
N LEU A 6 -10.87 50.63 -7.45
CA LEU A 6 -11.58 49.47 -6.90
C LEU A 6 -11.89 48.40 -7.95
N THR A 7 -12.12 48.80 -9.21
CA THR A 7 -12.45 47.84 -10.28
C THR A 7 -11.21 47.08 -10.78
N SER A 8 -10.03 47.68 -10.71
CA SER A 8 -8.77 47.02 -11.06
C SER A 8 -8.35 45.97 -10.01
N LEU A 9 -8.63 46.21 -8.72
CA LEU A 9 -8.28 45.27 -7.65
C LEU A 9 -9.12 43.98 -7.69
N MET A 10 -10.38 44.05 -8.15
CA MET A 10 -11.25 42.87 -8.32
C MET A 10 -10.84 41.98 -9.51
N LEU A 11 -10.23 42.56 -10.56
CA LEU A 11 -9.77 41.80 -11.73
C LEU A 11 -8.46 41.02 -11.47
N ILE A 12 -7.63 41.48 -10.51
CA ILE A 12 -6.40 40.78 -10.11
C ILE A 12 -6.72 39.63 -9.14
N GLY A 13 -7.73 39.78 -8.27
CA GLY A 13 -8.18 38.72 -7.36
C GLY A 13 -8.83 37.52 -8.08
N GLY A 14 -9.49 37.76 -9.22
CA GLY A 14 -10.12 36.70 -10.03
C GLY A 14 -9.11 35.84 -10.81
N TYR A 15 -7.97 36.41 -11.23
CA TYR A 15 -6.95 35.67 -11.98
C TYR A 15 -6.13 34.70 -11.12
N LEU A 16 -6.07 34.91 -9.80
CA LEU A 16 -5.41 34.00 -8.86
C LEU A 16 -6.19 32.72 -8.58
N LEU A 17 -7.49 32.67 -8.92
CA LEU A 17 -8.33 31.47 -8.76
C LEU A 17 -8.37 30.55 -9.99
N LEU A 18 -7.83 30.99 -11.13
CA LEU A 18 -7.83 30.23 -12.39
C LEU A 18 -6.44 29.73 -12.83
N GLY A 19 -5.38 30.02 -12.05
CA GLY A 19 -4.00 29.60 -12.32
C GLY A 19 -3.53 28.36 -11.55
N GLY A 20 -4.43 27.63 -10.89
CA GLY A 20 -4.08 26.53 -9.99
C GLY A 20 -4.13 25.15 -10.65
N CYS A 21 -3.25 24.85 -11.61
CA CYS A 21 -3.02 23.48 -12.11
C CYS A 21 -1.67 23.35 -12.85
N ALA A 22 -0.54 23.65 -12.20
CA ALA A 22 0.79 23.30 -12.76
C ALA A 22 1.93 23.24 -11.73
N THR A 23 1.65 23.14 -10.44
CA THR A 23 2.70 22.86 -9.45
C THR A 23 2.34 21.56 -8.75
N THR A 24 2.61 20.44 -9.42
CA THR A 24 2.85 19.21 -8.68
C THR A 24 3.99 19.52 -7.70
N PRO A 25 3.80 19.47 -6.37
CA PRO A 25 4.95 19.43 -5.50
C PRO A 25 5.76 18.23 -5.99
N ILE A 26 6.99 18.49 -6.43
CA ILE A 26 7.97 17.43 -6.65
C ILE A 26 7.93 16.65 -5.33
N ALA A 27 7.37 15.44 -5.37
CA ALA A 27 7.42 14.53 -4.25
C ALA A 27 8.90 14.42 -3.95
N MET A 28 9.34 15.04 -2.84
CA MET A 28 10.68 14.84 -2.33
C MET A 28 10.81 13.33 -2.23
N GLN A 29 11.67 12.75 -3.07
CA GLN A 29 12.03 11.35 -2.95
C GLN A 29 12.67 11.23 -1.58
N GLN A 30 11.87 10.76 -0.62
CA GLN A 30 12.34 10.42 0.72
C GLN A 30 13.54 9.52 0.52
N THR A 31 14.67 9.93 1.09
CA THR A 31 15.93 9.17 1.04
C THR A 31 15.61 7.73 1.37
N ARG A 32 15.66 6.87 0.36
CA ARG A 32 15.36 5.45 0.47
C ARG A 32 16.50 4.81 1.26
N THR A 33 16.42 4.76 2.59
CA THR A 33 17.25 3.87 3.39
C THR A 33 16.71 2.45 3.26
N LEU A 34 17.03 1.81 2.13
CA LEU A 34 16.71 0.41 1.81
C LEU A 34 17.57 -0.61 2.60
N GLY A 35 18.13 -0.19 3.73
CA GLY A 35 19.09 -0.99 4.49
C GLY A 35 18.53 -1.39 5.84
N PRO A 36 18.96 -2.55 6.38
CA PRO A 36 18.60 -2.96 7.73
C PRO A 36 19.10 -1.92 8.74
N VAL A 37 18.34 -1.74 9.82
CA VAL A 37 18.70 -0.84 10.92
C VAL A 37 19.66 -1.58 11.85
N PHE A 38 20.85 -1.02 12.06
CA PHE A 38 21.80 -1.53 13.06
C PHE A 38 21.50 -0.93 14.44
N VAL A 39 21.44 -1.78 15.46
CA VAL A 39 21.17 -1.40 16.85
C VAL A 39 22.34 -1.89 17.72
N SER A 40 23.09 -0.96 18.30
CA SER A 40 24.28 -1.24 19.12
C SER A 40 23.92 -1.59 20.57
N THR A 41 23.12 -2.64 20.78
CA THR A 41 22.74 -3.13 22.11
C THR A 41 23.01 -4.62 22.22
N GLN A 42 23.30 -5.10 23.43
CA GLN A 42 23.44 -6.54 23.70
C GLN A 42 22.11 -7.16 24.16
N ASN A 43 21.14 -6.36 24.57
CA ASN A 43 19.86 -6.84 25.09
C ASN A 43 18.89 -7.17 23.94
N GLU A 44 18.65 -8.46 23.70
CA GLU A 44 17.72 -8.94 22.66
C GLU A 44 16.28 -8.53 22.95
N GLU A 45 15.86 -8.60 24.21
CA GLU A 45 14.48 -8.32 24.61
C GLU A 45 14.12 -6.87 24.29
N PHE A 46 15.05 -5.93 24.54
CA PHE A 46 14.85 -4.53 24.21
C PHE A 46 14.65 -4.31 22.69
N VAL A 47 15.43 -5.00 21.85
CA VAL A 47 15.28 -4.88 20.39
C VAL A 47 13.94 -5.44 19.93
N TRP A 48 13.54 -6.57 20.52
CA TRP A 48 12.29 -7.26 20.21
C TRP A 48 11.06 -6.46 20.63
N GLU A 49 10.96 -6.07 21.90
CA GLU A 49 9.83 -5.31 22.44
C GLU A 49 9.63 -4.03 21.63
N ARG A 50 10.72 -3.32 21.32
CA ARG A 50 10.62 -2.09 20.56
C ARG A 50 10.20 -2.31 19.10
N ALA A 51 10.59 -3.42 18.48
CA ALA A 51 10.10 -3.78 17.15
C ALA A 51 8.59 -4.06 17.17
N VAL A 52 8.12 -4.78 18.19
CA VAL A 52 6.70 -5.09 18.39
C VAL A 52 5.90 -3.81 18.66
N ASP A 53 6.41 -2.90 19.50
CA ASP A 53 5.77 -1.61 19.78
C ASP A 53 5.59 -0.77 18.51
N VAL A 54 6.62 -0.68 17.68
CA VAL A 54 6.53 0.03 16.39
C VAL A 54 5.51 -0.62 15.47
N LEU A 55 5.42 -1.95 15.47
CA LEU A 55 4.44 -2.67 14.65
C LEU A 55 3.00 -2.45 15.15
N HIS A 56 2.79 -2.36 16.46
CA HIS A 56 1.49 -2.06 17.08
C HIS A 56 0.94 -0.66 16.79
N ASP A 57 1.81 0.31 16.47
CA ASP A 57 1.37 1.64 16.00
C ASP A 57 0.63 1.57 14.64
N TYR A 58 0.81 0.47 13.92
CA TYR A 58 0.08 0.17 12.71
C TYR A 58 -1.07 -0.79 13.03
N PRO A 59 -2.19 -0.73 12.29
CA PRO A 59 -3.35 -1.55 12.55
C PRO A 59 -3.19 -3.02 12.09
N PHE A 60 -1.98 -3.60 12.17
CA PHE A 60 -1.69 -5.00 11.82
C PHE A 60 -1.90 -5.94 13.00
N THR A 61 -2.47 -7.11 12.74
CA THR A 61 -2.55 -8.20 13.72
C THR A 61 -1.30 -9.06 13.59
N ILE A 62 -0.64 -9.37 14.71
CA ILE A 62 0.53 -10.24 14.72
C ILE A 62 0.08 -11.70 14.59
N LYS A 63 0.60 -12.42 13.58
CA LYS A 63 0.27 -13.82 13.33
C LYS A 63 1.22 -14.75 14.07
N ARG A 64 2.51 -14.43 14.05
CA ARG A 64 3.56 -15.28 14.59
C ARG A 64 4.71 -14.42 15.10
N GLU A 65 5.11 -14.71 16.33
CA GLU A 65 6.33 -14.20 16.95
C GLU A 65 7.24 -15.39 17.24
N ASN A 66 8.44 -15.41 16.65
CA ASN A 66 9.43 -16.42 16.92
C ASN A 66 10.78 -15.77 17.25
N LYS A 67 11.02 -15.56 18.55
CA LYS A 67 12.26 -14.99 19.08
C LYS A 67 13.49 -15.80 18.66
N LEU A 68 13.41 -17.15 18.70
CA LEU A 68 14.52 -18.03 18.34
C LEU A 68 14.91 -17.92 16.86
N ALA A 69 13.94 -17.73 15.98
CA ALA A 69 14.19 -17.51 14.55
C ALA A 69 14.49 -16.04 14.23
N GLY A 70 14.24 -15.12 15.16
CA GLY A 70 14.34 -13.68 14.92
C GLY A 70 13.25 -13.14 14.01
N VAL A 71 12.06 -13.76 13.93
CA VAL A 71 11.03 -13.39 12.95
C VAL A 71 9.72 -12.97 13.63
N ILE A 72 9.23 -11.78 13.28
CA ILE A 72 7.89 -11.29 13.61
C ILE A 72 7.11 -11.20 12.31
N GLU A 73 5.97 -11.87 12.22
CA GLU A 73 5.13 -11.91 11.02
C GLU A 73 3.70 -11.50 11.35
N THR A 74 3.15 -10.59 10.54
CA THR A 74 1.75 -10.17 10.65
C THR A 74 0.82 -11.03 9.82
N GLU A 75 -0.46 -10.98 10.16
CA GLU A 75 -1.51 -11.40 9.24
C GLU A 75 -1.60 -10.44 8.04
N TYR A 76 -2.27 -10.90 6.98
CA TYR A 76 -2.60 -10.02 5.88
C TYR A 76 -3.68 -9.05 6.32
N LYS A 77 -3.45 -7.76 6.09
CA LYS A 77 -4.43 -6.70 6.30
C LYS A 77 -4.81 -6.06 4.98
N VAL A 78 -6.11 -5.89 4.73
CA VAL A 78 -6.61 -5.08 3.62
C VAL A 78 -6.16 -3.63 3.82
N GLY A 79 -5.59 -3.04 2.77
CA GLY A 79 -5.05 -1.69 2.79
C GLY A 79 -6.15 -0.65 2.73
N SER A 80 -5.98 0.41 3.52
CA SER A 80 -6.92 1.52 3.57
C SER A 80 -6.93 2.37 2.30
N GLY A 81 -8.12 2.84 1.96
CA GLY A 81 -8.36 3.73 0.83
C GLY A 81 -8.04 5.19 1.13
N VAL A 82 -8.41 6.08 0.21
CA VAL A 82 -8.26 7.54 0.37
C VAL A 82 -9.22 8.09 1.44
N LEU A 83 -10.37 7.45 1.63
CA LEU A 83 -11.39 7.88 2.61
C LEU A 83 -11.08 7.49 4.06
N GLU A 84 -9.97 6.76 4.28
CA GLU A 84 -9.56 6.23 5.58
C GLU A 84 -8.17 6.76 5.99
N PRO A 85 -7.98 8.10 6.12
CA PRO A 85 -6.67 8.70 6.37
C PRO A 85 -6.06 8.34 7.73
N TRP A 86 -6.83 7.86 8.70
CA TRP A 86 -6.35 7.51 10.06
C TRP A 86 -5.58 6.18 10.11
N HIS A 87 -5.74 5.32 9.09
CA HIS A 87 -5.05 4.04 9.00
C HIS A 87 -3.67 4.22 8.37
N LYS A 88 -2.61 3.67 8.97
CA LYS A 88 -1.21 3.99 8.63
C LYS A 88 -0.50 2.93 7.78
N GLU A 89 -1.15 1.82 7.46
CA GLU A 89 -0.55 0.71 6.72
C GLU A 89 -0.38 0.99 5.22
N THR A 90 -1.13 1.93 4.65
CA THR A 90 -0.99 2.35 3.25
C THR A 90 -0.26 3.68 3.19
N ILE A 91 0.98 3.64 2.70
CA ILE A 91 1.85 4.81 2.56
C ILE A 91 1.75 5.36 1.13
N GLY A 92 1.46 6.66 1.01
CA GLY A 92 1.31 7.33 -0.30
C GLY A 92 -0.15 7.47 -0.77
N MET A 93 -0.43 8.53 -1.52
CA MET A 93 -1.77 8.79 -2.08
C MET A 93 -2.08 7.87 -3.27
N ASP A 94 -1.06 7.54 -4.06
CA ASP A 94 -1.11 6.57 -5.15
C ASP A 94 -1.51 5.19 -4.64
N ALA A 95 -0.86 4.69 -3.58
CA ALA A 95 -1.19 3.40 -2.98
C ALA A 95 -2.60 3.37 -2.36
N ARG A 96 -3.06 4.50 -1.82
CA ARG A 96 -4.44 4.65 -1.30
C ARG A 96 -5.48 4.67 -2.41
N LEU A 97 -5.21 5.38 -3.51
CA LEU A 97 -6.07 5.36 -4.68
C LEU A 97 -6.16 3.95 -5.27
N GLU A 98 -5.02 3.26 -5.38
CA GLU A 98 -4.96 1.85 -5.80
C GLU A 98 -5.84 0.98 -4.88
N SER A 99 -5.70 1.13 -3.56
CA SER A 99 -6.48 0.37 -2.57
C SER A 99 -7.96 0.78 -2.51
N THR A 100 -8.32 1.95 -3.06
CA THR A 100 -9.73 2.39 -3.19
C THR A 100 -10.40 1.76 -4.41
N LEU A 101 -9.64 1.55 -5.48
CA LEU A 101 -10.15 1.01 -6.74
C LEU A 101 -10.12 -0.52 -6.77
N GLN A 102 -9.16 -1.13 -6.09
CA GLN A 102 -8.99 -2.57 -6.02
C GLN A 102 -8.63 -3.00 -4.60
N SER A 103 -9.20 -4.09 -4.11
CA SER A 103 -8.80 -4.67 -2.84
C SER A 103 -7.35 -5.11 -2.91
N ILE A 104 -6.52 -4.51 -2.05
CA ILE A 104 -5.11 -4.85 -1.90
C ILE A 104 -4.87 -5.18 -0.45
N ARG A 105 -4.13 -6.25 -0.17
CA ARG A 105 -3.71 -6.62 1.18
C ARG A 105 -2.21 -6.61 1.33
N ARG A 106 -1.74 -6.32 2.54
CA ARG A 106 -0.33 -6.22 2.89
C ARG A 106 -0.01 -7.09 4.10
N ARG A 107 1.19 -7.65 4.11
CA ARG A 107 1.76 -8.43 5.22
C ARG A 107 3.16 -7.91 5.48
N VAL A 108 3.55 -7.80 6.75
CA VAL A 108 4.88 -7.35 7.16
C VAL A 108 5.61 -8.51 7.84
N LEU A 109 6.89 -8.65 7.53
CA LEU A 109 7.84 -9.49 8.24
C LEU A 109 8.98 -8.62 8.74
N ILE A 110 9.31 -8.76 10.02
CA ILE A 110 10.49 -8.15 10.62
C ILE A 110 11.47 -9.28 10.93
N ASN A 111 12.71 -9.14 10.45
CA ASN A 111 13.79 -10.07 10.69
C ASN A 111 14.84 -9.41 11.59
N VAL A 112 15.04 -9.95 12.79
CA VAL A 112 16.05 -9.53 13.75
C VAL A 112 17.21 -10.53 13.71
N ARG A 113 18.39 -10.07 13.29
CA ARG A 113 19.61 -10.88 13.20
C ARG A 113 20.64 -10.37 14.19
N ARG A 114 21.18 -11.27 15.01
CA ARG A 114 22.29 -10.96 15.91
C ARG A 114 23.59 -10.79 15.13
N ASP A 115 24.39 -9.83 15.56
CA ASP A 115 25.74 -9.54 15.08
C ASP A 115 26.70 -9.39 16.29
N ASP A 116 28.01 -9.40 16.05
CA ASP A 116 29.02 -9.32 17.11
C ASP A 116 28.91 -8.02 17.93
N ALA A 117 28.51 -6.92 17.29
CA ALA A 117 28.39 -5.59 17.91
C ALA A 117 26.95 -5.20 18.29
N GLY A 118 25.95 -6.04 17.99
CA GLY A 118 24.54 -5.71 18.24
C GLY A 118 23.54 -6.54 17.45
N TYR A 119 22.52 -5.89 16.89
CA TYR A 119 21.50 -6.53 16.07
C TYR A 119 21.22 -5.73 14.80
N PHE A 120 20.92 -6.44 13.71
CA PHE A 120 20.35 -5.90 12.49
C PHE A 120 18.87 -6.21 12.41
N VAL A 121 18.05 -5.18 12.24
CA VAL A 121 16.60 -5.31 12.07
C VAL A 121 16.25 -4.95 10.64
N ASP A 122 15.70 -5.92 9.91
CA ASP A 122 15.25 -5.77 8.54
C ASP A 122 13.73 -5.90 8.45
N VAL A 123 13.13 -5.25 7.45
CA VAL A 123 11.69 -5.23 7.24
C VAL A 123 11.37 -5.57 5.80
N GLU A 124 10.49 -6.56 5.62
CA GLU A 124 9.94 -6.95 4.34
C GLU A 124 8.42 -6.82 4.38
N ALA A 125 7.85 -6.02 3.49
CA ALA A 125 6.41 -5.90 3.34
C ALA A 125 6.00 -6.47 1.99
N TYR A 126 5.01 -7.35 1.96
CA TYR A 126 4.50 -7.98 0.75
C TYR A 126 3.11 -7.45 0.43
N LYS A 127 2.88 -7.11 -0.83
CA LYS A 127 1.61 -6.62 -1.36
C LYS A 127 0.96 -7.68 -2.23
N GLU A 128 -0.34 -7.89 -2.05
CA GLU A 128 -1.17 -8.78 -2.87
C GLU A 128 -2.42 -8.05 -3.33
N ILE A 129 -2.82 -8.28 -4.58
CA ILE A 129 -4.03 -7.73 -5.19
C ILE A 129 -5.08 -8.83 -5.27
N GLU A 130 -6.34 -8.49 -5.00
CA GLU A 130 -7.46 -9.41 -5.19
C GLU A 130 -7.72 -9.58 -6.69
N ASP A 131 -7.80 -10.82 -7.15
CA ASP A 131 -8.30 -11.20 -8.47
C ASP A 131 -9.73 -11.68 -8.29
N LEU A 132 -10.68 -10.94 -8.84
CA LEU A 132 -12.10 -11.25 -8.74
C LEU A 132 -12.53 -12.14 -9.91
N GLU A 133 -13.58 -12.93 -9.70
CA GLU A 133 -14.15 -13.73 -10.78
C GLU A 133 -14.65 -12.84 -11.92
N GLY A 134 -14.25 -13.19 -13.15
CA GLY A 134 -14.44 -12.40 -14.34
C GLY A 134 -15.92 -12.21 -14.68
N LEU A 135 -16.25 -10.99 -15.10
CA LEU A 135 -17.61 -10.56 -15.46
C LEU A 135 -18.30 -11.40 -16.55
N ALA A 136 -17.58 -12.24 -17.29
CA ALA A 136 -18.17 -13.17 -18.26
C ALA A 136 -19.15 -14.16 -17.59
N ALA A 137 -18.95 -14.49 -16.31
CA ALA A 137 -19.90 -15.28 -15.53
C ALA A 137 -21.15 -14.49 -15.10
N ASN A 138 -21.09 -13.15 -15.07
CA ASN A 138 -22.11 -12.25 -14.50
C ASN A 138 -22.78 -11.34 -15.56
N SER A 139 -22.42 -11.47 -16.84
CA SER A 139 -22.99 -10.69 -17.93
C SER A 139 -24.05 -11.48 -18.69
N ALA A 140 -25.24 -10.89 -18.87
CA ALA A 140 -26.32 -11.47 -19.66
C ALA A 140 -25.96 -11.69 -21.16
N GLY A 141 -24.81 -11.19 -21.62
CA GLY A 141 -24.31 -11.29 -23.00
C GLY A 141 -23.25 -12.36 -23.24
N GLY A 142 -23.02 -13.29 -22.31
CA GLY A 142 -21.99 -14.33 -22.42
C GLY A 142 -22.11 -15.24 -23.66
N ALA A 143 -23.30 -15.28 -24.29
CA ALA A 143 -23.53 -15.92 -25.59
C ALA A 143 -23.76 -14.85 -26.67
N THR A 144 -22.68 -14.30 -27.23
CA THR A 144 -22.78 -13.42 -28.40
C THR A 144 -22.86 -14.28 -29.65
N PHE A 145 -24.04 -14.34 -30.28
CA PHE A 145 -24.25 -15.06 -31.53
C PHE A 145 -24.01 -14.14 -32.73
N LEU A 146 -23.29 -14.63 -33.74
CA LEU A 146 -23.18 -13.95 -35.04
C LEU A 146 -24.52 -14.03 -35.77
N GLU A 147 -25.11 -12.88 -36.10
CA GLU A 147 -26.41 -12.75 -36.78
C GLU A 147 -26.43 -13.41 -38.18
N THR A 148 -25.26 -13.62 -38.79
CA THR A 148 -25.10 -14.11 -40.17
C THR A 148 -24.97 -15.64 -40.29
N SER A 149 -24.93 -16.38 -39.19
CA SER A 149 -24.80 -17.85 -39.20
C SER A 149 -26.11 -18.52 -38.76
N PRO A 150 -26.55 -19.62 -39.41
CA PRO A 150 -27.63 -20.44 -38.90
C PRO A 150 -27.37 -20.80 -37.43
N LEU A 151 -28.44 -20.78 -36.63
CA LEU A 151 -28.42 -20.90 -35.17
C LEU A 151 -27.87 -22.26 -34.71
N GLU A 152 -26.55 -22.43 -34.66
CA GLU A 152 -25.91 -23.60 -34.04
C GLU A 152 -25.85 -23.35 -32.53
N ARG A 153 -26.79 -23.95 -31.80
CA ARG A 153 -26.84 -23.84 -30.34
C ARG A 153 -25.76 -24.73 -29.74
N ASP A 154 -24.59 -24.16 -29.45
CA ASP A 154 -23.64 -24.79 -28.55
C ASP A 154 -24.20 -24.72 -27.12
N TYR A 155 -24.64 -25.88 -26.60
CA TYR A 155 -25.17 -26.02 -25.26
C TYR A 155 -24.07 -26.26 -24.22
N ASN A 156 -22.81 -26.41 -24.63
CA ASN A 156 -21.68 -26.64 -23.73
C ASN A 156 -20.71 -25.46 -23.75
N LEU A 157 -21.25 -24.25 -23.57
CA LEU A 157 -20.45 -23.05 -23.42
C LEU A 157 -19.68 -23.14 -22.09
N VAL A 158 -18.36 -23.35 -22.17
CA VAL A 158 -17.48 -23.24 -21.00
C VAL A 158 -17.37 -21.75 -20.65
N VAL A 159 -18.35 -21.29 -19.88
CA VAL A 159 -18.37 -19.94 -19.32
C VAL A 159 -17.62 -19.92 -18.01
N GLY A 160 -16.67 -19.00 -17.87
CA GLY A 160 -15.92 -18.82 -16.64
C GLY A 160 -14.45 -18.48 -16.87
N GLN A 161 -13.79 -18.09 -15.79
CA GLN A 161 -12.36 -17.81 -15.77
C GLN A 161 -11.59 -19.14 -15.70
N SER A 162 -10.51 -19.27 -16.48
CA SER A 162 -9.69 -20.49 -16.51
C SER A 162 -8.82 -20.67 -15.27
N THR A 163 -8.63 -19.60 -14.49
CA THR A 163 -7.85 -19.59 -13.24
C THR A 163 -8.77 -19.32 -12.05
N PRO A 164 -8.58 -20.01 -10.92
CA PRO A 164 -9.35 -19.75 -9.72
C PRO A 164 -9.08 -18.34 -9.22
N SER A 165 -10.15 -17.61 -8.89
CA SER A 165 -10.10 -16.32 -8.21
C SER A 165 -9.35 -16.43 -6.87
N GLY A 166 -8.67 -15.36 -6.48
CA GLY A 166 -7.81 -15.37 -5.30
C GLY A 166 -6.94 -14.14 -5.15
N TRP A 167 -5.81 -14.30 -4.46
CA TRP A 167 -4.88 -13.20 -4.21
C TRP A 167 -3.61 -13.38 -5.03
N ILE A 168 -3.26 -12.36 -5.82
CA ILE A 168 -2.09 -12.36 -6.69
C ILE A 168 -1.00 -11.51 -6.03
N SER A 169 0.20 -12.07 -5.89
CA SER A 169 1.35 -11.32 -5.35
C SER A 169 1.81 -10.23 -6.31
N LYS A 170 1.94 -9.00 -5.78
CA LYS A 170 2.47 -7.82 -6.49
C LYS A 170 3.94 -7.53 -6.13
N GLY A 171 4.54 -8.33 -5.24
CA GLY A 171 5.92 -8.16 -4.78
C GLY A 171 6.03 -7.32 -3.50
N ARG A 172 7.20 -6.73 -3.27
CA ARG A 172 7.52 -5.96 -2.06
C ARG A 172 6.96 -4.53 -2.10
N ASP A 173 6.47 -4.05 -0.96
CA ASP A 173 5.99 -2.68 -0.76
C ASP A 173 7.06 -1.82 -0.09
N PHE A 174 7.96 -1.28 -0.92
CA PHE A 174 9.10 -0.49 -0.44
C PHE A 174 8.70 0.79 0.32
N ALA A 175 7.52 1.36 0.05
CA ALA A 175 7.09 2.58 0.73
C ALA A 175 6.74 2.29 2.20
N LEU A 176 6.04 1.18 2.44
CA LEU A 176 5.74 0.70 3.79
C LEU A 176 7.00 0.22 4.53
N GLU A 177 7.89 -0.52 3.86
CA GLU A 177 9.17 -0.95 4.43
C GLU A 177 10.00 0.24 4.90
N GLN A 178 10.08 1.28 4.06
CA GLN A 178 10.82 2.48 4.37
C GLN A 178 10.25 3.26 5.57
N ASP A 179 8.92 3.39 5.66
CA ASP A 179 8.27 4.04 6.81
C ASP A 179 8.53 3.26 8.10
N LEU A 180 8.40 1.93 8.05
CA LEU A 180 8.67 1.06 9.19
C LEU A 180 10.13 1.12 9.64
N LEU A 181 11.09 1.02 8.71
CA LEU A 181 12.52 1.14 9.00
C LEU A 181 12.85 2.50 9.64
N GLN A 182 12.25 3.58 9.14
CA GLN A 182 12.43 4.91 9.73
C GLN A 182 11.89 4.97 11.16
N ARG A 183 10.72 4.37 11.44
CA ARG A 183 10.16 4.33 12.80
C ARG A 183 10.97 3.48 13.75
N LEU A 184 11.45 2.32 13.29
CA LEU A 184 12.37 1.48 14.05
C LEU A 184 13.65 2.26 14.40
N GLN A 185 14.24 2.96 13.44
CA GLN A 185 15.43 3.78 13.68
C GLN A 185 15.18 4.89 14.71
N LEU A 186 14.00 5.51 14.71
CA LEU A 186 13.61 6.49 15.72
C LEU A 186 13.37 5.87 17.09
N ALA A 187 12.83 4.65 17.14
CA ALA A 187 12.51 3.95 18.37
C ALA A 187 13.74 3.36 19.10
N TYR A 188 14.82 3.09 18.36
CA TYR A 188 16.10 2.61 18.90
C TYR A 188 17.08 3.70 19.31
N ARG A 189 16.77 4.97 19.04
CA ARG A 189 17.54 6.12 19.53
C ARG A 189 17.25 6.37 21.02
#